data_AF-G2Y3P9-F1
#
_entry.id   AF-G2Y3P9-F1
#
_cell.length_a   1.000
_cell.length_b   1.000
_cell.length_c   1.000
_cell.angle_alpha   90.00
_cell.angle_beta   90.00
_cell.angle_gamma   90.00
#
_symmetry.space_group_name_H-M   'P 1'
#
loop_
_entity.id
_entity.type
_entity.pdbx_description
1 polymer ?
#
loop_
_entity_poly.entity_id
_entity_poly.type
_entity_poly.pdbx_seq_one_letter_code
_entity_poly.pdbx_strand_id
1 'polypeptide(L)'
;MDREATIKLTIKSLLEVVQTGAKNIEIAIMAPGKLIEMLPVEDIEKYVKDIEQEKSEEAAKKKGGRSGGTTSILARGPDDAAAQ
;
A
#
# COMPACT_ATOMS: atom_id res chain seq x y z
N MET A 1 12.26 15.50 1.94
CA MET A 1 10.94 15.11 2.49
C MET A 1 10.53 16.13 3.51
N ASP A 2 9.25 16.45 3.57
CA ASP A 2 8.70 17.24 4.68
C ASP A 2 8.56 16.37 5.94
N ARG A 3 8.25 17.00 7.08
CA ARG A 3 8.12 16.33 8.38
C ARG A 3 7.01 15.27 8.35
N GLU A 4 5.85 15.60 7.78
CA GLU A 4 4.68 14.73 7.78
C GLU A 4 4.88 13.49 6.91
N ALA A 5 5.43 13.64 5.70
CA ALA A 5 5.75 12.53 4.82
C ALA A 5 6.83 11.62 5.44
N THR A 6 7.78 12.18 6.19
CA THR A 6 8.80 11.38 6.90
C THR A 6 8.18 10.56 8.03
N ILE A 7 7.25 11.15 8.79
CA ILE A 7 6.50 10.44 9.84
C ILE A 7 5.64 9.33 9.21
N LYS A 8 4.89 9.66 8.15
CA LYS A 8 4.03 8.71 7.43
C LYS A 8 4.83 7.54 6.87
N LEU A 9 6.01 7.81 6.30
CA LEU A 9 6.90 6.77 5.79
C LEU A 9 7.41 5.86 6.93
N THR A 10 7.85 6.45 8.04
CA THR A 10 8.32 5.70 9.21
C THR A 10 7.21 4.76 9.73
N ILE A 11 5.98 5.26 9.86
CA ILE A 11 4.84 4.46 10.29
C ILE A 11 4.51 3.35 9.28
N LYS A 12 4.53 3.65 7.96
CA LYS A 12 4.34 2.64 6.91
C LYS A 12 5.33 1.48 7.06
N SER A 13 6.61 1.78 7.27
CA SER A 13 7.65 0.75 7.45
C SER A 13 7.44 -0.07 8.73
N LEU A 14 7.02 0.54 9.83
CA LEU A 14 6.77 -0.16 11.09
C LEU A 14 5.55 -1.10 10.99
N LEU A 15 4.51 -0.71 10.25
CA LEU A 15 3.31 -1.54 10.04
C LEU A 15 3.57 -2.81 9.19
N GLU A 16 4.74 -2.98 8.59
CA GLU A 16 5.11 -4.24 7.92
C GLU A 16 5.43 -5.37 8.92
N VAL A 17 5.86 -5.01 10.13
CA VAL A 17 6.30 -5.96 11.17
C VAL A 17 5.41 -5.95 12.41
N VAL A 18 4.64 -4.88 12.64
CA VAL A 18 3.74 -4.74 13.78
C VAL A 18 2.30 -5.11 13.37
N GLN A 19 1.81 -6.27 13.83
CA GLN A 19 0.46 -6.75 13.52
C GLN A 19 -0.65 -6.13 14.39
N THR A 20 -0.29 -5.52 15.53
CA THR A 20 -1.22 -5.08 16.59
C THR A 20 -1.54 -3.57 16.57
N GLY A 21 -1.17 -2.84 15.52
CA GLY A 21 -1.54 -1.44 15.32
C GLY A 21 -0.78 -0.42 16.18
N ALA A 22 -1.27 0.84 16.14
CA ALA A 22 -0.63 2.07 16.66
C ALA A 22 -0.16 2.01 18.13
N LYS A 23 -0.80 1.21 18.99
CA LYS A 23 -0.52 1.16 20.44
C LYS A 23 0.84 0.58 20.81
N ASN A 24 1.55 -0.04 19.86
CA ASN A 24 2.89 -0.60 20.07
C ASN A 24 3.98 0.25 19.42
N ILE A 25 3.64 1.47 19.00
CA ILE A 25 4.54 2.37 18.28
C ILE A 25 4.73 3.63 19.14
N GLU A 26 5.98 3.94 19.47
CA GLU A 26 6.39 5.22 20.05
C GLU A 26 7.35 5.91 19.08
N ILE A 27 7.14 7.20 18.82
CA ILE A 27 7.97 7.98 17.89
C ILE A 27 8.50 9.22 18.59
N ALA A 28 9.82 9.36 18.57
CA ALA A 28 10.53 10.55 18.99
C ALA A 28 11.08 11.28 17.75
N ILE A 29 10.80 12.58 17.65
CA ILE A 29 11.24 13.42 16.54
C ILE A 29 12.42 14.25 17.01
N MET A 30 13.54 14.14 16.29
CA MET A 30 14.76 14.91 16.53
C MET A 30 15.01 15.83 15.35
N ALA A 31 15.33 17.10 15.64
CA ALA A 31 15.67 18.08 14.62
C ALA A 31 16.81 19.00 15.12
N PRO A 32 17.66 19.52 14.21
CA PRO A 32 18.75 20.41 14.59
C PRO A 32 18.26 21.64 15.37
N GLY A 33 18.87 21.90 16.52
CA GLY A 33 18.53 23.05 17.37
C GLY A 33 17.16 22.97 18.05
N LYS A 34 16.46 21.83 18.00
CA LYS A 34 15.20 21.60 18.70
C LYS A 34 15.37 20.52 19.76
N LEU A 35 14.56 20.62 20.82
CA LEU A 35 14.41 19.53 21.78
C LEU A 35 13.74 18.33 21.12
N ILE A 36 14.00 17.14 21.69
CA ILE A 36 13.32 15.92 21.28
C ILE A 36 11.82 16.07 21.59
N GLU A 37 10.99 15.78 20.61
CA GLU A 37 9.53 15.85 20.70
C GLU A 37 8.95 14.44 20.58
N MET A 38 8.16 14.01 21.55
CA MET A 38 7.40 12.77 21.45
C MET A 38 6.13 13.03 20.64
N LEU A 39 5.89 12.22 19.61
CA LEU A 39 4.67 12.31 18.83
C LEU A 39 3.49 11.75 19.66
N PRO A 40 2.37 12.49 19.81
CA PRO A 40 1.21 12.00 20.52
C PRO A 40 0.64 10.72 19.89
N VAL A 41 0.14 9.82 20.74
CA VAL A 41 -0.43 8.54 20.28
C VAL A 41 -1.65 8.77 19.39
N GLU A 42 -2.42 9.83 19.65
CA GLU A 42 -3.58 10.22 18.87
C GLU A 42 -3.21 10.57 17.43
N ASP A 43 -2.04 11.17 17.23
CA ASP A 43 -1.55 11.49 15.89
C ASP A 43 -1.02 10.23 15.18
N ILE A 44 -0.33 9.35 15.90
CA ILE A 44 0.08 8.04 15.38
C ILE A 44 -1.16 7.25 14.90
N GLU A 45 -2.23 7.22 15.70
CA GLU A 45 -3.48 6.54 15.34
C GLU A 45 -4.12 7.12 14.06
N LYS A 46 -4.09 8.45 13.87
CA LYS A 46 -4.58 9.08 12.63
C LYS A 46 -3.75 8.65 11.44
N TYR A 47 -2.42 8.73 11.54
CA TYR A 47 -1.54 8.33 10.44
C TYR A 47 -1.71 6.85 10.08
N VAL A 48 -1.83 5.96 11.07
CA VAL A 48 -2.09 4.54 10.83
C VAL A 48 -3.39 4.33 10.06
N LYS A 49 -4.49 4.98 10.47
CA LYS A 49 -5.78 4.91 9.77
C LYS A 49 -5.67 5.37 8.31
N ASP A 50 -5.04 6.53 8.09
CA ASP A 50 -4.86 7.08 6.74
C ASP A 50 -4.03 6.13 5.85
N ILE A 51 -2.99 5.52 6.41
CA ILE A 51 -2.12 4.57 5.71
C ILE A 51 -2.89 3.30 5.32
N GLU A 52 -3.67 2.74 6.25
CA GLU A 52 -4.47 1.54 5.97
C GLU A 52 -5.54 1.81 4.90
N GLN A 53 -6.17 2.98 4.94
CA GLN A 53 -7.12 3.41 3.92
C GLN A 53 -6.46 3.53 2.54
N GLU A 54 -5.34 4.27 2.44
CA GLU A 54 -4.59 4.41 1.18
C GLU A 54 -4.18 3.04 0.60
N LYS A 55 -3.70 2.12 1.45
CA LYS A 55 -3.27 0.78 1.04
C LYS A 55 -4.43 -0.04 0.47
N SER A 56 -5.62 0.09 1.05
CA SER A 56 -6.85 -0.55 0.55
C SER A 56 -7.28 0.02 -0.81
N GLU A 57 -7.26 1.35 -0.96
CA GLU A 57 -7.65 2.04 -2.20
C GLU A 57 -6.70 1.75 -3.37
N GLU A 58 -5.38 1.69 -3.11
CA GLU A 58 -4.39 1.31 -4.13
C GLU A 58 -4.56 -0.13 -4.59
N ALA A 59 -4.89 -1.05 -3.67
CA ALA A 59 -5.16 -2.44 -3.99
C ALA A 59 -6.43 -2.59 -4.86
N ALA A 60 -7.47 -1.79 -4.58
CA ALA A 60 -8.70 -1.76 -5.38
C ALA A 60 -8.45 -1.22 -6.80
N LYS A 61 -7.67 -0.15 -6.95
CA LYS A 61 -7.29 0.40 -8.26
C LYS A 61 -6.46 -0.58 -9.10
N LYS A 62 -5.54 -1.33 -8.49
CA LYS A 62 -4.76 -2.37 -9.18
C LYS A 62 -5.61 -3.55 -9.66
N LYS A 63 -6.73 -3.87 -8.99
CA LYS A 63 -7.67 -4.90 -9.46
C LYS A 63 -8.54 -4.44 -10.63
N GLY A 64 -8.82 -3.14 -10.75
CA GLY A 64 -9.55 -2.55 -11.89
C GLY A 64 -8.75 -2.47 -13.19
N GLY A 65 -7.42 -2.37 -13.12
CA GLY A 65 -6.53 -2.29 -14.29
C GLY A 65 -6.21 -3.63 -14.97
N ARG A 66 -6.65 -4.76 -14.41
CA ARG A 66 -6.43 -6.10 -14.99
C ARG A 66 -7.69 -6.69 -15.62
N SER A 67 -8.40 -5.86 -16.38
CA SER A 67 -9.42 -6.28 -17.34
C SER A 67 -9.11 -5.60 -18.68
N GLY A 68 -8.23 -6.21 -19.48
CA GLY A 68 -7.76 -5.59 -20.72
C GLY A 68 -6.58 -6.31 -21.35
N GLY A 69 -6.66 -7.64 -21.41
CA GLY A 69 -5.68 -8.49 -22.08
C GLY A 69 -6.40 -9.59 -22.82
N THR A 70 -7.18 -9.22 -23.83
CA THR A 70 -7.76 -10.15 -24.81
C THR A 70 -6.63 -10.79 -25.60
N THR A 71 -6.10 -11.92 -25.15
CA THR A 71 -5.35 -12.82 -26.03
C THR A 71 -6.34 -13.71 -26.76
N SER A 72 -6.91 -13.19 -27.84
CA SER A 72 -7.60 -13.97 -28.85
C SER A 72 -6.57 -14.80 -29.62
N ILE A 73 -6.22 -15.97 -29.13
CA ILE A 73 -5.52 -16.99 -29.92
C ILE A 73 -6.27 -18.31 -29.73
N LEU A 74 -7.38 -18.46 -30.46
CA LEU A 74 -7.91 -19.76 -30.88
C LEU A 74 -8.30 -19.64 -32.36
N ALA A 75 -7.31 -19.33 -33.21
CA ALA A 75 -7.40 -19.62 -34.63
C ALA A 75 -6.86 -21.04 -34.84
N ARG A 76 -7.76 -22.02 -34.98
CA ARG A 76 -7.44 -23.30 -35.63
C ARG A 76 -8.69 -23.89 -36.30
N GLY A 77 -9.04 -23.35 -37.47
CA GLY A 77 -9.40 -24.17 -38.63
C GLY A 77 -8.19 -24.13 -39.57
N PRO A 78 -7.79 -25.23 -40.23
CA PRO A 78 -8.61 -25.81 -41.30
C PRO A 78 -8.68 -27.37 -41.29
N ASP A 79 -9.75 -27.88 -41.90
CA ASP A 79 -9.81 -29.02 -42.82
C ASP A 79 -8.94 -30.26 -42.54
N ASP A 80 -9.54 -31.34 -42.03
CA ASP A 80 -9.46 -32.71 -42.60
C ASP A 80 -10.23 -33.72 -41.71
N ALA A 81 -11.47 -34.06 -42.07
CA ALA A 81 -12.16 -35.30 -41.66
C ALA A 81 -13.51 -35.46 -42.37
N ALA A 82 -13.51 -35.39 -43.71
CA ALA A 82 -14.66 -35.85 -44.49
C ALA A 82 -14.25 -36.19 -45.93
N ALA A 83 -13.60 -37.34 -46.12
CA ALA A 83 -13.65 -38.05 -47.41
C ALA A 83 -13.29 -39.54 -47.22
N GLN A 84 -14.31 -40.37 -47.45
CA GLN A 84 -14.35 -41.84 -47.68
C GLN A 84 -14.16 -42.76 -46.46
#